data_AF-A0A356GE60-F1
#
_entry.id   AF-A0A356GE60-F1
#
_cell.length_a   1.000
_cell.length_b   1.000
_cell.length_c   1.000
_cell.angle_alpha   90.00
_cell.angle_beta   90.00
_cell.angle_gamma   90.00
#
_symmetry.space_group_name_H-M   'P 1'
#
loop_
_entity.id
_entity.type
_entity.pdbx_description
1 polymer ?
#
loop_
_entity_poly.entity_id
_entity_poly.type
_entity_poly.pdbx_seq_one_letter_code
_entity_poly.pdbx_strand_id
1 'polypeptide(L)'
;MKYAIEAYFDRDTEAALAHLAGRVAEEGISTKFLEWKSRPHITLACYNDIDEADCIPKLKAFAAAKGKLPIAFHSVGMFTDTGTIFASPVGNGALFALQRELHAVLCGYDATGWEWYLPDRWTPHCTLALTGEDGKEAFYRASGLILREFRKMQGAIVSAGLVRISFPVEEIHTADFGC
;
A
#
# COMPACT_ATOMS: atom_id res chain seq x y z
N MET A 1 -14.12 4.86 1.50
CA MET A 1 -13.68 3.50 1.78
C MET A 1 -13.69 3.33 3.28
N LYS A 2 -14.16 2.18 3.75
CA LYS A 2 -14.04 1.78 5.16
C LYS A 2 -13.04 0.65 5.33
N TYR A 3 -12.81 -0.14 4.29
CA TYR A 3 -11.91 -1.27 4.31
C TYR A 3 -10.97 -1.24 3.11
N ALA A 4 -9.79 -1.83 3.30
CA ALA A 4 -8.85 -2.11 2.23
C ALA A 4 -8.24 -3.50 2.39
N ILE A 5 -7.79 -4.06 1.27
CA ILE A 5 -6.88 -5.19 1.26
C ILE A 5 -5.50 -4.66 0.88
N GLU A 6 -4.52 -4.92 1.74
CA GLU A 6 -3.15 -4.44 1.61
C GLU A 6 -2.19 -5.61 1.39
N ALA A 7 -1.19 -5.43 0.53
CA ALA A 7 -0.06 -6.34 0.40
C ALA A 7 1.11 -5.83 1.23
N TYR A 8 1.70 -6.71 2.04
CA TYR A 8 2.84 -6.40 2.91
C TYR A 8 4.12 -7.08 2.44
N PHE A 9 5.25 -6.47 2.79
CA PHE A 9 6.55 -6.87 2.29
C PHE A 9 7.35 -7.68 3.31
N ASP A 10 8.44 -8.29 2.86
CA ASP A 10 9.46 -8.77 3.79
C ASP A 10 10.00 -7.63 4.67
N ARG A 11 10.55 -8.03 5.82
CA ARG A 11 11.01 -7.13 6.87
C ARG A 11 12.01 -6.07 6.37
N ASP A 12 12.92 -6.45 5.48
CA ASP A 12 13.99 -5.56 5.02
C ASP A 12 13.43 -4.48 4.09
N THR A 13 12.50 -4.87 3.21
CA THR A 13 11.78 -3.94 2.32
C THR A 13 10.94 -2.96 3.11
N GLU A 14 10.20 -3.44 4.12
CA GLU A 14 9.41 -2.55 4.99
C GLU A 14 10.30 -1.60 5.78
N ALA A 15 11.42 -2.08 6.34
CA ALA A 15 12.34 -1.22 7.06
C ALA A 15 12.90 -0.11 6.15
N ALA A 16 13.25 -0.43 4.90
CA ALA A 16 13.76 0.56 3.94
C ALA A 16 12.70 1.62 3.57
N LEU A 17 11.45 1.20 3.33
CA LEU A 17 10.35 2.11 3.00
C LEU A 17 9.93 2.97 4.22
N ALA A 18 9.83 2.35 5.40
CA ALA A 18 9.52 3.04 6.64
C ALA A 18 10.61 4.06 7.02
N HIS A 19 11.88 3.75 6.75
CA HIS A 19 12.97 4.70 6.95
C HIS A 19 12.76 5.98 6.15
N LEU A 20 12.45 5.87 4.85
CA LEU A 20 12.18 7.03 4.00
C LEU A 20 11.00 7.87 4.52
N ALA A 21 9.92 7.22 4.97
CA ALA A 21 8.80 7.91 5.60
C ALA A 21 9.19 8.60 6.92
N GLY A 22 10.01 7.94 7.75
CA GLY A 22 10.55 8.49 9.00
C GLY A 22 11.39 9.76 8.76
N ARG A 23 12.24 9.75 7.72
CA ARG A 23 13.07 10.90 7.33
C ARG A 23 12.24 12.16 7.03
N VAL A 24 11.08 12.02 6.40
CA VAL A 24 10.17 13.16 6.14
C VAL A 24 9.67 13.80 7.44
N ALA A 25 9.36 12.99 8.45
CA ALA A 25 8.96 13.47 9.77
C ALA A 25 10.12 14.06 10.57
N GLU A 26 11.30 13.42 10.54
CA GLU A 26 12.52 13.90 11.20
C GLU A 26 12.94 15.30 10.71
N GLU A 27 12.79 15.57 9.41
CA GLU A 27 13.07 16.87 8.80
C GLU A 27 11.95 17.92 9.03
N GLY A 28 10.92 17.56 9.81
CA GLY A 28 9.79 18.43 10.14
C GLY A 28 8.96 18.85 8.94
N ILE A 29 8.91 18.02 7.88
CA ILE A 29 8.18 18.34 6.66
C ILE A 29 6.72 17.93 6.77
N SER A 30 6.46 16.70 7.24
CA SER A 30 5.12 16.20 7.54
C SER A 30 5.20 14.96 8.43
N THR A 31 4.26 14.84 9.36
CA THR A 31 4.07 13.65 10.22
C THR A 31 2.86 12.82 9.81
N LYS A 32 2.04 13.32 8.87
CA LYS A 32 0.69 12.81 8.60
C LYS A 32 0.66 11.33 8.29
N PHE A 33 1.58 10.86 7.46
CA PHE A 33 1.65 9.43 7.12
C PHE A 33 1.91 8.55 8.36
N LEU A 34 2.80 8.96 9.26
CA LEU A 34 3.13 8.19 10.47
C LEU A 34 1.98 8.18 11.49
N GLU A 35 1.15 9.22 11.51
CA GLU A 35 0.00 9.32 12.42
C GLU A 35 -1.07 8.26 12.14
N TRP A 36 -1.17 7.77 10.90
CA TRP A 36 -2.05 6.65 10.55
C TRP A 36 -1.63 5.32 11.20
N LYS A 37 -0.40 5.21 11.71
CA LYS A 37 0.19 4.00 12.30
C LYS A 37 0.06 2.76 11.41
N SER A 38 0.03 2.95 10.09
CA SER A 38 0.10 1.86 9.11
C SER A 38 1.56 1.53 8.81
N ARG A 39 1.82 0.27 8.45
CA ARG A 39 3.13 -0.19 7.95
C ARG A 39 3.22 0.04 6.43
N PRO A 40 4.42 0.08 5.84
CA PRO A 40 4.57 0.17 4.39
C PRO A 40 3.82 -0.95 3.67
N HIS A 41 2.99 -0.59 2.68
CA HIS A 41 2.11 -1.53 1.99
C HIS A 41 1.81 -1.08 0.56
N ILE A 42 1.24 -1.98 -0.22
CA ILE A 42 0.54 -1.65 -1.47
C ILE A 42 -0.94 -1.98 -1.29
N THR A 43 -1.82 -1.01 -1.51
CA THR A 43 -3.28 -1.26 -1.49
C THR A 43 -3.71 -2.00 -2.75
N LEU A 44 -4.25 -3.22 -2.58
CA LEU A 44 -4.73 -4.08 -3.67
C LEU A 44 -6.20 -3.81 -4.04
N ALA A 45 -7.03 -3.49 -3.05
CA ALA A 45 -8.44 -3.21 -3.23
C ALA A 45 -8.99 -2.32 -2.10
N CYS A 46 -10.01 -1.52 -2.41
CA CYS A 46 -10.73 -0.68 -1.45
C CYS A 46 -12.22 -0.97 -1.54
N TYR A 47 -12.88 -1.04 -0.38
CA TYR A 47 -14.30 -1.34 -0.29
C TYR A 47 -15.01 -0.40 0.70
N ASN A 48 -16.29 -0.13 0.42
CA ASN A 48 -17.15 0.69 1.28
C ASN A 48 -17.66 -0.10 2.49
N ASP A 49 -17.84 -1.40 2.35
CA ASP A 49 -18.22 -2.31 3.43
C ASP A 49 -17.76 -3.74 3.15
N ILE A 50 -17.44 -4.48 4.20
CA ILE A 50 -17.00 -5.88 4.15
C ILE A 50 -17.66 -6.64 5.31
N ASP A 51 -18.16 -7.84 5.01
CA ASP A 51 -18.43 -8.86 6.03
C ASP A 51 -17.11 -9.58 6.37
N GLU A 52 -16.52 -9.22 7.50
CA GLU A 52 -15.23 -9.76 7.96
C GLU A 52 -15.26 -11.28 8.14
N ALA A 53 -16.39 -11.85 8.56
CA ALA A 53 -16.52 -13.29 8.80
C ALA A 53 -16.48 -14.10 7.49
N ASP A 54 -16.95 -13.52 6.38
CA ASP A 54 -16.86 -14.08 5.03
C ASP A 54 -15.52 -13.75 4.35
N CYS A 55 -15.00 -12.54 4.55
CA CYS A 55 -13.76 -12.08 3.90
C CYS A 55 -12.51 -12.81 4.40
N ILE A 56 -12.38 -12.98 5.73
CA ILE A 56 -11.17 -13.56 6.33
C ILE A 56 -10.88 -14.98 5.80
N PRO A 57 -11.84 -15.93 5.76
CA PRO A 57 -11.60 -17.25 5.17
C PRO A 57 -11.18 -17.19 3.69
N LYS A 58 -11.79 -16.30 2.89
CA LYS A 58 -11.44 -16.11 1.48
C LYS A 58 -10.02 -15.58 1.32
N LEU A 59 -9.63 -14.60 2.13
CA LEU A 59 -8.28 -14.02 2.13
C LEU A 59 -7.23 -15.07 2.54
N LYS A 60 -7.53 -15.89 3.56
CA LYS A 60 -6.65 -17.00 3.97
C LYS A 60 -6.45 -18.02 2.85
N ALA A 61 -7.54 -18.45 2.21
CA ALA A 61 -7.47 -19.41 1.11
C ALA A 61 -6.70 -18.83 -0.09
N PHE A 62 -6.92 -17.55 -0.42
CA PHE A 62 -6.16 -16.83 -1.42
C PHE A 62 -4.67 -16.81 -1.09
N ALA A 63 -4.29 -16.36 0.10
CA ALA A 63 -2.90 -16.24 0.54
C ALA A 63 -2.17 -17.60 0.55
N ALA A 64 -2.82 -18.66 1.06
CA ALA A 64 -2.26 -20.00 1.09
C ALA A 64 -1.95 -20.58 -0.31
N ALA A 65 -2.66 -20.12 -1.35
CA ALA A 65 -2.43 -20.50 -2.74
C ALA A 65 -1.34 -19.67 -3.43
N LYS A 66 -0.79 -18.64 -2.76
CA LYS A 66 0.29 -17.80 -3.28
C LYS A 66 1.62 -18.20 -2.69
N GLY A 67 2.66 -18.20 -3.52
CA GLY A 67 4.03 -18.11 -3.04
C GLY A 67 4.43 -16.65 -2.82
N LYS A 68 5.54 -16.44 -2.10
CA LYS A 68 6.17 -15.11 -1.98
C LYS A 68 6.40 -14.52 -3.37
N LEU A 69 5.97 -13.26 -3.56
CA LEU A 69 6.02 -12.63 -4.87
C LEU A 69 7.16 -11.60 -4.94
N PRO A 70 8.15 -11.75 -5.84
CA PRO A 70 9.20 -10.74 -5.99
C PRO A 70 8.64 -9.36 -6.34
N ILE A 71 9.13 -8.33 -5.65
CA ILE A 71 8.79 -6.93 -5.87
C ILE A 71 10.07 -6.10 -5.95
N ALA A 72 10.03 -5.04 -6.76
CA ALA A 72 11.14 -4.10 -6.86
C ALA A 72 10.60 -2.68 -6.95
N PHE A 73 11.33 -1.73 -6.41
CA PHE A 73 11.02 -0.31 -6.50
C PHE A 73 12.17 0.39 -7.21
N HIS A 74 11.89 0.93 -8.40
CA HIS A 74 12.90 1.57 -9.25
C HIS A 74 12.71 3.07 -9.41
N SER A 75 11.57 3.60 -8.98
CA SER A 75 11.19 4.99 -9.14
C SER A 75 10.33 5.46 -7.96
N VAL A 76 10.24 6.78 -7.85
CA VAL A 76 9.32 7.49 -6.97
C VAL A 76 8.28 8.15 -7.86
N GLY A 77 7.03 8.15 -7.42
CA GLY A 77 5.93 8.84 -8.09
C GLY A 77 5.19 9.76 -7.12
N MET A 78 4.33 10.62 -7.68
CA MET A 78 3.50 11.52 -6.87
C MET A 78 2.09 11.62 -7.43
N PHE A 79 1.11 11.78 -6.53
CA PHE A 79 -0.26 12.17 -6.85
C PHE A 79 -0.45 13.63 -6.43
N THR A 80 -0.56 14.53 -7.42
CA THR A 80 -0.56 15.98 -7.18
C THR A 80 -1.87 16.52 -6.60
N ASP A 81 -2.96 15.82 -6.83
CA ASP A 81 -4.30 16.13 -6.30
C ASP A 81 -4.42 15.84 -4.79
N THR A 82 -3.74 14.81 -4.30
CA THR A 82 -3.74 14.40 -2.89
C THR A 82 -2.49 14.83 -2.13
N GLY A 83 -1.46 15.32 -2.82
CA GLY A 83 -0.16 15.62 -2.20
C GLY A 83 0.55 14.36 -1.69
N THR A 84 0.37 13.23 -2.37
CA THR A 84 0.97 11.95 -1.98
C THR A 84 2.29 11.74 -2.71
N ILE A 85 3.32 11.29 -2.00
CA ILE A 85 4.60 10.85 -2.56
C ILE A 85 4.75 9.37 -2.24
N PHE A 86 5.13 8.57 -3.23
CA PHE A 86 5.15 7.11 -3.08
C PHE A 86 6.35 6.47 -3.80
N ALA A 87 6.82 5.35 -3.26
CA ALA A 87 7.67 4.44 -3.99
C ALA A 87 6.81 3.69 -5.01
N SER A 88 7.25 3.68 -6.28
CA SER A 88 6.53 3.02 -7.37
C SER A 88 7.10 1.62 -7.58
N PRO A 89 6.30 0.56 -7.32
CA PRO A 89 6.70 -0.80 -7.64
C PRO A 89 6.82 -0.97 -9.15
N VAL A 90 7.76 -1.80 -9.59
CA VAL A 90 7.84 -2.22 -10.98
C VAL A 90 6.57 -2.96 -11.35
N GLY A 91 5.76 -2.36 -12.21
CA GLY A 91 4.55 -2.97 -12.75
C GLY A 91 4.90 -4.20 -13.60
N ASN A 92 4.94 -5.37 -12.97
CA ASN A 92 5.15 -6.65 -13.65
C ASN A 92 3.84 -7.45 -13.71
N GLY A 93 3.78 -8.41 -14.63
CA GLY A 93 2.55 -9.19 -14.85
C GLY A 93 2.06 -9.95 -13.61
N ALA A 94 2.97 -10.33 -12.71
CA ALA A 94 2.63 -11.08 -11.51
C ALA A 94 1.95 -10.21 -10.44
N LEU A 95 2.37 -8.95 -10.27
CA LEU A 95 1.71 -7.99 -9.39
C LEU A 95 0.27 -7.69 -9.86
N PHE A 96 0.09 -7.47 -11.16
CA PHE A 96 -1.25 -7.26 -11.73
C PHE A 96 -2.10 -8.55 -11.75
N ALA A 97 -1.49 -9.73 -11.83
CA ALA A 97 -2.21 -10.99 -11.65
C ALA A 97 -2.69 -11.15 -10.20
N LEU A 98 -1.82 -10.90 -9.21
CA LEU A 98 -2.18 -10.94 -7.79
C LEU A 98 -3.41 -10.09 -7.48
N GLN A 99 -3.44 -8.83 -7.96
CA GLN A 99 -4.55 -7.91 -7.76
C GLN A 99 -5.83 -8.38 -8.48
N ARG A 100 -5.74 -8.83 -9.73
CA ARG A 100 -6.89 -9.38 -10.47
C ARG A 100 -7.50 -10.60 -9.81
N GLU A 101 -6.66 -11.53 -9.37
CA GLU A 101 -7.11 -12.74 -8.69
C GLU A 101 -7.76 -12.42 -7.34
N LEU A 102 -7.22 -11.46 -6.59
CA LEU A 102 -7.85 -10.99 -5.36
C LEU A 102 -9.26 -10.41 -5.64
N HIS A 103 -9.40 -9.54 -6.64
CA HIS A 103 -10.70 -8.99 -7.03
C HIS A 103 -11.69 -10.07 -7.47
N ALA A 104 -11.22 -11.14 -8.12
CA ALA A 104 -12.07 -12.28 -8.46
C ALA A 104 -12.53 -13.06 -7.22
N VAL A 105 -11.66 -13.28 -6.24
CA VAL A 105 -12.00 -13.96 -4.97
C VAL A 105 -12.97 -13.15 -4.12
N LEU A 106 -12.78 -11.83 -4.10
CA LEU A 106 -13.56 -10.89 -3.30
C LEU A 106 -14.67 -10.21 -4.13
N CYS A 107 -15.10 -10.85 -5.22
CA CYS A 107 -16.16 -10.31 -6.05
C CYS A 107 -17.47 -10.17 -5.24
N GLY A 108 -18.16 -9.05 -5.42
CA GLY A 108 -19.43 -8.77 -4.76
C GLY A 108 -19.38 -7.76 -3.60
N TYR A 109 -18.20 -7.41 -3.09
CA TYR A 109 -18.08 -6.27 -2.19
C TYR A 109 -18.18 -4.93 -2.96
N ASP A 110 -18.77 -3.93 -2.30
CA ASP A 110 -18.99 -2.62 -2.90
C ASP A 110 -17.69 -1.81 -3.00
N ALA A 111 -17.20 -1.65 -4.23
CA ALA A 111 -16.04 -0.83 -4.58
C ALA A 111 -16.41 0.51 -5.22
N THR A 112 -17.68 0.94 -5.16
CA THR A 112 -18.16 2.19 -5.77
C THR A 112 -17.39 3.40 -5.24
N GLY A 113 -16.90 4.26 -6.13
CA GLY A 113 -16.06 5.42 -5.78
C GLY A 113 -14.57 5.11 -5.61
N TRP A 114 -14.16 3.85 -5.77
CA TRP A 114 -12.77 3.38 -5.71
C TRP A 114 -12.32 2.74 -7.02
N GLU A 115 -12.82 3.24 -8.15
CA GLU A 115 -12.62 2.67 -9.49
C GLU A 115 -11.14 2.60 -9.90
N TRP A 116 -10.30 3.48 -9.35
CA TRP A 116 -8.84 3.50 -9.52
C TRP A 116 -8.13 2.35 -8.84
N TYR A 117 -8.81 1.57 -7.99
CA TYR A 117 -8.28 0.33 -7.39
C TYR A 117 -8.80 -0.93 -8.08
N LEU A 118 -9.59 -0.80 -9.16
CA LEU A 118 -10.05 -1.93 -9.95
C LEU A 118 -8.94 -2.44 -10.90
N PRO A 119 -9.04 -3.70 -11.36
CA PRO A 119 -8.19 -4.21 -12.42
C PRO A 119 -8.08 -3.28 -13.64
N ASP A 120 -6.88 -3.23 -14.21
CA ASP A 120 -6.54 -2.44 -15.41
C ASP A 120 -6.69 -0.90 -15.26
N ARG A 121 -7.03 -0.41 -14.08
CA ARG A 121 -7.08 1.03 -13.72
C ARG A 121 -6.10 1.41 -12.62
N TRP A 122 -5.57 0.41 -11.94
CA TRP A 122 -4.77 0.54 -10.73
C TRP A 122 -3.33 0.96 -10.98
N THR A 123 -2.92 2.00 -10.26
CA THR A 123 -1.52 2.41 -10.14
C THR A 123 -0.96 1.83 -8.85
N PRO A 124 -0.13 0.77 -8.89
CA PRO A 124 0.48 0.24 -7.68
C PRO A 124 1.44 1.26 -7.07
N HIS A 125 1.37 1.46 -5.77
CA HIS A 125 2.19 2.42 -5.04
C HIS A 125 2.34 2.02 -3.58
N CYS A 126 3.46 2.42 -2.96
CA CYS A 126 3.65 2.40 -1.51
C CYS A 126 3.91 3.83 -1.04
N THR A 127 2.97 4.37 -0.26
CA THR A 127 3.06 5.74 0.25
C THR A 127 4.29 5.92 1.13
N LEU A 128 5.02 7.03 0.91
CA LEU A 128 6.17 7.46 1.71
C LEU A 128 5.86 8.75 2.48
N ALA A 129 4.99 9.60 1.92
CA ALA A 129 4.53 10.82 2.58
C ALA A 129 3.13 11.21 2.10
N LEU A 130 2.35 11.75 3.03
CA LEU A 130 1.08 12.43 2.79
C LEU A 130 1.28 13.89 3.18
N THR A 131 1.18 14.82 2.23
CA THR A 131 1.39 16.25 2.51
C THR A 131 0.19 17.11 2.15
N GLY A 132 -0.95 16.51 1.79
CA GLY A 132 -2.13 17.23 1.33
C GLY A 132 -2.79 18.12 2.40
N GLU A 133 -2.58 17.80 3.68
CA GLU A 133 -3.06 18.61 4.81
C GLU A 133 -2.02 19.63 5.31
N ASP A 134 -0.81 19.60 4.77
CA ASP A 134 0.27 20.50 5.14
C ASP A 134 0.30 21.74 4.24
N GLY A 135 1.21 22.68 4.52
CA GLY A 135 1.43 23.82 3.64
C GLY A 135 1.92 23.38 2.25
N LYS A 136 1.57 24.14 1.19
CA LYS A 136 1.89 23.78 -0.21
C LYS A 136 3.36 23.39 -0.47
N GLU A 137 4.29 24.01 0.25
CA GLU A 137 5.73 23.72 0.13
C GLU A 137 6.13 22.34 0.67
N ALA A 138 5.34 21.74 1.56
CA ALA A 138 5.63 20.42 2.13
C ALA A 138 5.75 19.35 1.05
N PHE A 139 4.86 19.37 0.05
CA PHE A 139 4.89 18.44 -1.07
C PHE A 139 6.22 18.50 -1.85
N TYR A 140 6.70 19.69 -2.18
CA TYR A 140 7.95 19.87 -2.91
C TYR A 140 9.18 19.55 -2.06
N ARG A 141 9.18 19.95 -0.79
CA ARG A 141 10.27 19.64 0.15
C ARG A 141 10.40 18.14 0.40
N ALA A 142 9.30 17.46 0.68
CA ALA A 142 9.28 16.01 0.87
C ALA A 142 9.72 15.29 -0.41
N SER A 143 9.24 15.73 -1.57
CA SER A 143 9.68 15.17 -2.86
C SER A 143 11.19 15.31 -3.07
N GLY A 144 11.75 16.49 -2.77
CA GLY A 144 13.18 16.76 -2.88
C GLY A 144 14.03 15.91 -1.93
N LEU A 145 13.55 15.67 -0.71
CA LEU A 145 14.20 14.77 0.26
C LEU A 145 14.19 13.33 -0.25
N ILE A 146 13.01 12.81 -0.58
CA ILE A 146 12.82 11.44 -1.04
C ILE A 146 13.66 11.17 -2.30
N LEU A 147 13.71 12.09 -3.26
CA LEU A 147 14.51 11.92 -4.48
C LEU A 147 16.02 11.83 -4.21
N ARG A 148 16.53 12.48 -3.16
CA ARG A 148 17.96 12.43 -2.79
C ARG A 148 18.31 11.12 -2.08
N GLU A 149 17.40 10.63 -1.24
CA GLU A 149 17.64 9.49 -0.36
C GLU A 149 17.21 8.15 -0.97
N PHE A 150 16.18 8.15 -1.84
CA PHE A 150 15.67 6.93 -2.46
C PHE A 150 16.77 6.18 -3.22
N ARG A 151 16.83 4.87 -2.99
CA ARG A 151 17.69 3.94 -3.72
C ARG A 151 16.82 2.80 -4.21
N LYS A 152 17.18 2.24 -5.38
CA LYS A 152 16.52 1.06 -5.91
C LYS A 152 16.58 -0.06 -4.88
N MET A 153 15.47 -0.74 -4.66
CA MET A 153 15.36 -1.84 -3.70
C MET A 153 14.56 -2.99 -4.30
N GLN A 154 14.85 -4.19 -3.82
CA GLN A 154 14.20 -5.43 -4.21
C GLN A 154 13.82 -6.20 -2.95
N GLY A 155 12.73 -6.92 -3.02
CA GLY A 155 12.24 -7.78 -1.95
C GLY A 155 11.11 -8.66 -2.43
N ALA A 156 10.19 -8.99 -1.53
CA ALA A 156 9.03 -9.79 -1.81
C ALA A 156 7.79 -9.27 -1.08
N ILE A 157 6.63 -9.45 -1.71
CA ILE A 157 5.33 -9.46 -1.02
C ILE A 157 5.19 -10.83 -0.37
N VAL A 158 4.92 -10.83 0.94
CA VAL A 158 4.93 -12.05 1.76
C VAL A 158 3.59 -12.32 2.45
N SER A 159 2.68 -11.35 2.48
CA SER A 159 1.36 -11.51 3.08
C SER A 159 0.37 -10.49 2.53
N ALA A 160 -0.92 -10.74 2.77
CA ALA A 160 -1.99 -9.78 2.52
C ALA A 160 -2.82 -9.57 3.79
N GLY A 161 -3.23 -8.32 4.03
CA GLY A 161 -4.01 -7.91 5.19
C GLY A 161 -5.37 -7.36 4.82
N LEU A 162 -6.36 -7.63 5.66
CA LEU A 162 -7.63 -6.91 5.73
C LEU A 162 -7.50 -5.82 6.80
N VAL A 163 -7.73 -4.58 6.42
CA VAL A 163 -7.68 -3.43 7.33
C VAL A 163 -8.98 -2.64 7.32
N ARG A 164 -9.31 -2.05 8.46
CA ARG A 164 -10.31 -0.99 8.58
C ARG A 164 -9.60 0.36 8.51
N ILE A 165 -10.03 1.20 7.57
CA ILE A 165 -9.51 2.56 7.37
C ILE A 165 -10.13 3.48 8.43
N SER A 166 -9.53 3.46 9.62
CA SER A 166 -9.75 4.39 10.71
C SER A 166 -8.49 5.22 10.96
N PHE A 167 -8.55 6.16 11.90
CA PHE A 167 -7.38 6.92 12.34
C PHE A 167 -7.11 6.66 13.83
N PRO A 168 -6.13 5.82 14.21
CA PRO A 168 -5.20 5.09 13.33
C PRO A 168 -5.86 3.92 12.58
N VAL A 169 -5.17 3.39 11.56
CA VAL A 169 -5.61 2.20 10.81
C VAL A 169 -5.67 0.99 11.74
N GLU A 170 -6.70 0.16 11.59
CA GLU A 170 -6.85 -1.08 12.35
C GLU A 170 -6.63 -2.28 11.43
N GLU A 171 -5.58 -3.05 11.69
CA GLU A 171 -5.33 -4.33 11.02
C GLU A 171 -6.23 -5.41 11.64
N ILE A 172 -7.21 -5.88 10.87
CA ILE A 172 -8.18 -6.88 11.33
C ILE A 172 -7.59 -8.28 11.23
N HIS A 173 -6.95 -8.56 10.09
CA HIS A 173 -6.37 -9.87 9.83
C HIS A 173 -5.23 -9.79 8.83
N THR A 174 -4.17 -10.57 9.05
CA THR A 174 -3.09 -10.77 8.09
C THR A 174 -2.94 -12.25 7.78
N ALA A 175 -2.85 -12.57 6.49
CA ALA A 175 -2.65 -13.91 5.98
C ALA A 175 -1.33 -14.00 5.21
N ASP A 176 -0.40 -14.80 5.72
CA ASP A 176 0.89 -15.04 5.08
C ASP A 176 0.72 -15.84 3.79
N PHE A 177 1.49 -15.47 2.77
CA PHE A 177 1.60 -16.26 1.56
C PHE A 177 2.29 -17.58 1.87
N GLY A 178 1.84 -18.64 1.21
CA GLY A 178 2.44 -19.97 1.29
C GLY A 178 3.94 -19.98 0.96
N CYS A 179 4.61 -21.00 1.46
CA CYS A 179 6.03 -21.28 1.21
C CYS A 179 6.27 -21.70 -0.25
#